data_AF-A0A950TIG7-F1
#
_entry.id   AF-A0A950TIG7-F1
#
_cell.length_a   1.000
_cell.length_b   1.000
_cell.length_c   1.000
_cell.angle_alpha   90.00
_cell.angle_beta   90.00
_cell.angle_gamma   90.00
#
_symmetry.space_group_name_H-M   'P 1'
#
loop_
_entity.id
_entity.type
_entity.pdbx_description
1 polymer ?
#
loop_
_entity_poly.entity_id
_entity_poly.type
_entity_poly.pdbx_seq_one_letter_code
_entity_poly.pdbx_strand_id
1 'polypeptide(L)' 'LEKRKRELLLIIEDDGRGFDTSTVSHPKESGSGLGLIGMKERAALVGGELDIESSKNGTTIYVRVPAFES' A
#
# COMPACT_ATOMS: atom_id res chain seq x y z
N LEU A 1 -18.44 -25.27 9.43
CA LEU A 1 -18.51 -23.81 9.64
C LEU A 1 -17.62 -23.16 8.59
N GLU A 2 -18.20 -22.58 7.55
CA GLU A 2 -17.44 -21.88 6.52
C GLU A 2 -17.39 -20.39 6.91
N LYS A 3 -16.25 -19.92 7.43
CA LYS A 3 -16.05 -18.49 7.69
C LYS A 3 -15.71 -17.82 6.36
N ARG A 4 -16.61 -17.00 5.82
CA ARG A 4 -16.29 -16.12 4.69
C ARG A 4 -15.31 -15.07 5.19
N LYS A 5 -14.07 -15.09 4.71
CA LYS A 5 -13.12 -14.00 4.93
C LYS A 5 -13.65 -12.77 4.19
N ARG A 6 -13.98 -11.71 4.92
CA ARG A 6 -14.28 -10.40 4.35
C ARG A 6 -12.99 -9.57 4.37
N GLU A 7 -12.82 -8.72 3.38
CA GLU A 7 -11.66 -7.84 3.24
C GLU A 7 -12.16 -6.42 2.96
N LEU A 8 -11.43 -5.41 3.46
CA LEU A 8 -11.57 -4.03 3.06
C LEU A 8 -10.45 -3.68 2.09
N LEU A 9 -10.82 -3.05 0.96
CA LEU A 9 -9.88 -2.50 -0.01
C LEU A 9 -9.95 -0.97 0.04
N LEU A 10 -8.84 -0.33 0.40
CA LEU A 10 -8.62 1.10 0.24
C LEU A 10 -7.78 1.34 -1.01
N ILE A 11 -8.26 2.24 -1.88
CA ILE A 11 -7.56 2.67 -3.10
C ILE A 11 -7.25 4.15 -2.95
N ILE A 12 -5.99 4.53 -3.13
CA ILE A 12 -5.54 5.92 -3.12
C ILE A 12 -4.92 6.20 -4.48
N GLU A 13 -5.41 7.21 -5.18
CA GLU A 13 -4.95 7.61 -6.50
C GLU A 13 -4.43 9.05 -6.48
N ASP A 14 -3.33 9.29 -7.17
CA ASP A 14 -2.84 10.62 -7.52
C ASP A 14 -2.46 10.70 -8.99
N ASP A 15 -2.64 11.87 -9.60
CA ASP A 15 -2.31 12.15 -11.01
C ASP A 15 -0.87 12.70 -11.18
N GLY A 16 0.05 12.31 -10.29
CA GLY A 16 1.43 12.75 -10.32
C GLY A 16 2.24 12.16 -11.48
N ARG A 17 3.56 12.39 -11.47
CA ARG A 17 4.47 11.90 -12.52
C ARG A 17 4.90 10.43 -12.36
N GLY A 18 4.44 9.79 -11.29
CA GLY A 18 4.89 8.48 -10.80
C GLY A 18 6.36 8.41 -10.40
N PHE A 19 6.80 7.21 -10.04
CA PHE A 19 8.16 6.89 -9.63
C PHE A 19 8.47 5.41 -9.87
N ASP A 20 9.75 5.06 -9.82
CA ASP A 20 10.19 3.67 -9.88
C ASP A 20 9.91 2.97 -8.54
N THR A 21 8.91 2.09 -8.52
CA THR A 21 8.47 1.37 -7.32
C THR A 21 9.57 0.47 -6.73
N SER A 22 10.57 0.06 -7.51
CA SER A 22 11.71 -0.73 -7.01
C SER A 22 12.58 0.06 -6.02
N THR A 23 12.52 1.39 -6.07
CA THR A 23 13.27 2.28 -5.18
C THR A 23 12.64 2.39 -3.78
N VAL A 24 11.39 1.98 -3.59
CA VAL A 24 10.70 2.06 -2.29
C VAL A 24 11.36 1.19 -1.23
N SER A 25 11.89 0.02 -1.62
CA SER A 25 12.59 -0.89 -0.70
C SER A 25 14.04 -0.48 -0.43
N HIS A 26 14.58 0.46 -1.20
CA HIS A 26 15.96 0.93 -1.08
C HIS A 26 15.99 2.46 -1.04
N PRO A 27 15.56 3.08 0.09
CA PRO A 27 15.61 4.52 0.27
C PRO A 27 17.00 5.07 -0.07
N LYS A 28 17.13 5.86 -1.14
CA LYS A 28 18.35 6.65 -1.34
C LYS A 28 18.41 7.70 -0.25
N GLU A 29 19.62 7.97 0.26
CA GLU A 29 19.90 8.83 1.42
C GLU A 29 19.24 10.21 1.31
N SER A 30 18.02 10.36 1.83
CA SER A 30 17.31 11.63 2.12
C SER A 30 15.90 11.42 2.72
N GLY A 31 15.62 10.27 3.36
CA GLY A 31 14.30 10.00 3.95
C GLY A 31 13.17 9.78 2.93
N SER A 32 13.50 9.68 1.64
CA SER A 32 12.56 9.32 0.58
C SER A 32 12.06 7.89 0.78
N GLY A 33 10.76 7.64 0.58
CA GLY A 33 10.17 6.31 0.72
C GLY A 33 9.79 5.88 2.15
N LEU A 34 10.23 6.60 3.20
CA LEU A 34 9.86 6.27 4.60
C LEU A 34 8.34 6.26 4.83
N GLY A 35 7.61 7.16 4.16
CA GLY A 35 6.15 7.19 4.21
C GLY A 35 5.51 5.90 3.69
N LEU A 36 5.96 5.41 2.54
CA LEU A 36 5.45 4.19 1.89
C LEU A 36 5.86 2.93 2.67
N ILE A 37 7.09 2.90 3.21
CA ILE A 37 7.54 1.84 4.11
C ILE A 37 6.63 1.78 5.34
N GLY A 38 6.40 2.92 6.00
CA GLY A 38 5.52 2.97 7.16
C GLY A 38 4.06 2.60 6.84
N MET A 39 3.56 2.91 5.64
CA MET A 39 2.24 2.43 5.20
C MET A 39 2.22 0.90 5.08
N LYS A 40 3.25 0.30 4.47
CA LYS A 40 3.36 -1.15 4.32
C LYS A 40 3.45 -1.86 5.68
N GLU A 41 4.25 -1.33 6.60
CA GLU A 41 4.36 -1.83 7.97
C GLU A 41 3.01 -1.75 8.70
N ARG A 42 2.31 -0.62 8.62
CA ARG A 42 1.00 -0.44 9.27
C ARG A 42 -0.08 -1.37 8.69
N ALA A 43 -0.09 -1.60 7.37
CA ALA A 43 -0.97 -2.59 6.76
C ALA A 43 -0.69 -4.00 7.30
N ALA A 44 0.60 -4.38 7.38
CA ALA A 44 1.00 -5.67 7.93
C ALA A 44 0.62 -5.83 9.42
N LEU A 45 0.69 -4.78 10.23
CA LEU A 45 0.29 -4.80 11.65
C LEU A 45 -1.18 -5.19 11.86
N VAL A 46 -2.04 -4.92 10.88
CA VAL A 46 -3.47 -5.29 10.93
C VAL A 46 -3.77 -6.56 10.11
N GLY A 47 -2.74 -7.33 9.74
CA GLY A 47 -2.87 -8.57 8.97
C GLY A 47 -3.22 -8.35 7.50
N GLY A 48 -2.97 -7.14 7.00
CA GLY A 48 -3.20 -6.78 5.61
C GLY A 48 -1.92 -6.64 4.79
N GLU A 49 -2.09 -6.18 3.56
CA GLU A 49 -1.06 -6.00 2.56
C GLU A 49 -1.25 -4.70 1.79
N LEU A 50 -0.16 -4.21 1.20
CA LEU A 50 -0.13 -2.98 0.42
C LEU A 50 0.63 -3.21 -0.88
N ASP A 51 0.00 -2.86 -2.00
CA ASP A 51 0.58 -2.83 -3.34
C ASP A 51 0.61 -1.41 -3.89
N ILE A 52 1.59 -1.13 -4.75
CA ILE A 52 1.79 0.17 -5.38
C ILE A 52 1.98 -0.03 -6.88
N GLU A 53 1.15 0.64 -7.65
CA GLU A 53 1.30 0.80 -9.09
C GLU A 53 1.67 2.26 -9.37
N SER A 54 2.75 2.50 -10.10
CA SER A 54 3.17 3.87 -10.42
C SER A 54 3.60 3.95 -11.88
N SER A 55 3.17 5.01 -12.55
CA SER A 55 3.46 5.26 -13.96
C SER A 55 3.53 6.75 -14.23
N LYS A 56 3.81 7.15 -15.47
CA LYS A 56 3.81 8.56 -15.88
C LYS A 56 2.46 9.27 -15.69
N ASN A 57 1.38 8.51 -15.50
CA ASN A 57 0.03 9.02 -15.33
C ASN A 57 -0.41 9.13 -13.86
N GLY A 58 0.46 8.78 -12.90
CA GLY A 58 0.09 8.81 -11.49
C GLY A 58 0.59 7.63 -10.69
N THR A 59 0.11 7.55 -9.45
CA THR A 59 0.32 6.40 -8.57
C THR A 59 -1.01 5.94 -8.01
N THR A 60 -1.20 4.63 -7.97
CA THR A 60 -2.30 3.97 -7.26
C THR A 60 -1.73 3.10 -6.15
N ILE A 61 -2.22 3.29 -4.93
CA ILE A 61 -1.89 2.46 -3.76
C ILE A 61 -3.13 1.66 -3.39
N TYR A 62 -2.96 0.34 -3.28
CA TYR A 62 -4.00 -0.59 -2.87
C TYR A 62 -3.64 -1.13 -1.48
N VAL A 63 -4.55 -0.99 -0.52
CA VAL A 63 -4.40 -1.56 0.82
C VAL A 63 -5.54 -2.54 1.06
N ARG A 64 -5.20 -3.82 1.27
CA ARG A 64 -6.15 -4.89 1.57
C ARG A 64 -5.98 -5.31 3.02
N VAL A 65 -7.04 -5.24 3.82
CA VAL A 65 -7.00 -5.65 5.24
C VAL A 65 -8.18 -6.59 5.57
N PRO A 66 -8.01 -7.55 6.48
CA PRO A 66 -9.12 -8.37 6.97
C PRO A 66 -10.22 -7.51 7.59
N ALA A 67 -11.47 -7.82 7.25
CA ALA A 67 -12.65 -7.22 7.87
C ALA A 67 -13.33 -8.26 8.77
N PHE A 68 -13.51 -7.92 10.04
CA PHE A 68 -14.31 -8.72 10.98
C PHE A 68 -15.70 -8.11 11.09
N GLU A 69 -16.74 -8.95 11.10
CA GLU A 69 -18.08 -8.51 11.49
C GLU A 69 -18.09 -8.19 12.98
N SER A 70 -18.81 -7.11 13.34
CA SER A 70 -19.12 -6.76 14.74
C SER A 70 -20.18 -7.69 15.31
#